data_AF-A0A497LDW6-F1
#
_entry.id   AF-A0A497LDW6-F1
#
_cell.length_a   1.000
_cell.length_b   1.000
_cell.length_c   1.000
_cell.angle_alpha   90.00
_cell.angle_beta   90.00
_cell.angle_gamma   90.00
#
_symmetry.space_group_name_H-M   'P 1'
#
loop_
_entity.id
_entity.type
_entity.pdbx_description
1 polymer ?
#
loop_
_entity_poly.entity_id
_entity_poly.type
_entity_poly.pdbx_seq_one_letter_code
_entity_poly.pdbx_strand_id
1 'polypeptide(L)'
;MDSRKEYRTVGEEEMAWKNIGINLSGIVISCTLIAFLIFVVLPSFYLISYIFLRWDEVWYEVFANPITGDENWRQIIRILLFSFKLSLSAVAFDLVFGVPLAYVLARKKFPGKNLLEDLVTLPLVIPTSGFGFATLITWTSSSGLGRLFGSTRLLSMNTAIPLINVPFILFIVHVALTFPYLVRTVET
;
A
#
# COMPACT_ATOMS: atom_id res chain seq x y z
N MET A 1 -64.17 -12.09 7.57
CA MET A 1 -62.93 -12.01 8.39
C MET A 1 -62.75 -10.55 8.76
N ASP A 2 -62.71 -10.22 10.06
CA ASP A 2 -62.86 -8.85 10.57
C ASP A 2 -61.54 -8.06 10.47
N SER A 3 -61.48 -7.14 9.50
CA SER A 3 -60.31 -6.28 9.23
C SER A 3 -59.92 -5.40 10.41
N ARG A 4 -60.84 -5.14 11.36
CA ARG A 4 -60.57 -4.31 12.54
C ARG A 4 -59.68 -5.00 13.58
N LYS A 5 -59.62 -6.33 13.59
CA LYS A 5 -58.69 -7.11 14.43
C LYS A 5 -57.27 -7.08 13.87
N GLU A 6 -57.13 -7.11 12.56
CA GLU A 6 -55.85 -7.11 11.85
C GLU A 6 -55.09 -5.77 12.03
N TYR A 7 -55.78 -4.62 11.95
CA TYR A 7 -55.17 -3.33 12.25
C TYR A 7 -54.71 -3.19 13.71
N ARG A 8 -55.37 -3.90 14.65
CA ARG A 8 -55.05 -3.84 16.07
C ARG A 8 -53.82 -4.69 16.41
N THR A 9 -53.70 -5.87 15.79
CA THR A 9 -52.52 -6.74 15.94
C THR A 9 -51.28 -6.15 15.31
N VAL A 10 -51.38 -5.51 14.13
CA VAL A 10 -50.25 -4.85 13.47
C VAL A 10 -49.73 -3.68 14.31
N GLY A 11 -50.61 -2.88 14.91
CA GLY A 11 -50.21 -1.79 15.81
C GLY A 11 -49.59 -2.27 17.13
N GLU A 12 -50.01 -3.43 17.65
CA GLU A 12 -49.42 -4.06 18.84
C GLU A 12 -48.02 -4.63 18.55
N GLU A 13 -47.80 -5.21 17.36
CA GLU A 13 -46.48 -5.65 16.91
C GLU A 13 -45.52 -4.47 16.67
N GLU A 14 -45.98 -3.40 16.02
CA GLU A 14 -45.16 -2.20 15.74
C GLU A 14 -44.75 -1.48 17.04
N MET A 15 -45.64 -1.47 18.05
CA MET A 15 -45.34 -1.00 19.40
C MET A 15 -44.39 -1.93 20.17
N ALA A 16 -44.43 -3.24 19.92
CA ALA A 16 -43.50 -4.20 20.52
C ALA A 16 -42.06 -4.01 20.02
N TRP A 17 -41.87 -3.79 18.71
CA TRP A 17 -40.55 -3.48 18.14
C TRP A 17 -39.97 -2.16 18.65
N LYS A 18 -40.83 -1.17 18.92
CA LYS A 18 -40.43 0.13 19.46
C LYS A 18 -40.12 0.10 20.96
N ASN A 19 -40.74 -0.82 21.72
CA ASN A 19 -40.51 -1.06 23.15
C ASN A 19 -39.31 -1.98 23.44
N ILE A 20 -38.77 -2.67 22.43
CA ILE A 20 -37.47 -3.30 22.52
C ILE A 20 -36.44 -2.17 22.48
N GLY A 21 -36.13 -1.60 23.65
CA GLY A 21 -35.19 -0.48 23.88
C GLY A 21 -33.73 -0.81 23.57
N ILE A 22 -33.48 -1.63 22.56
CA ILE A 22 -32.15 -2.02 22.10
C ILE A 22 -31.61 -0.87 21.24
N ASN A 23 -30.60 -0.19 21.76
CA ASN A 23 -29.82 0.77 20.98
C ASN A 23 -28.93 0.01 19.98
N LEU A 24 -29.54 -0.44 18.88
CA LEU A 24 -28.90 -1.23 17.83
C LEU A 24 -27.65 -0.52 17.28
N SER A 25 -27.71 0.82 17.15
CA SER A 25 -26.57 1.63 16.72
C SER A 25 -25.39 1.55 17.70
N GLY A 26 -25.66 1.63 19.01
CA GLY A 26 -24.66 1.49 20.06
C GLY A 26 -24.00 0.12 20.08
N ILE A 27 -24.77 -0.95 19.81
CA ILE A 27 -24.25 -2.31 19.70
C ILE A 27 -23.31 -2.44 18.49
N VAL A 28 -23.74 -1.98 17.31
CA VAL A 28 -22.92 -2.05 16.09
C VAL A 28 -21.62 -1.27 16.26
N ILE A 29 -21.67 -0.08 16.86
CA ILE A 29 -20.48 0.74 17.15
C ILE A 29 -19.57 -0.01 18.14
N SER A 30 -20.13 -0.54 19.23
CA SER A 30 -19.34 -1.27 20.24
C SER A 30 -18.66 -2.51 19.65
N CYS A 31 -19.38 -3.30 18.84
CA CYS A 31 -18.82 -4.46 18.15
C CYS A 31 -17.70 -4.05 17.17
N THR A 32 -17.89 -2.96 16.43
CA THR A 32 -16.88 -2.44 15.49
C THR A 32 -15.63 -1.97 16.24
N LEU A 33 -15.80 -1.26 17.36
CA LEU A 33 -14.69 -0.81 18.20
C LEU A 33 -13.94 -1.97 18.84
N ILE A 34 -14.66 -2.97 19.36
CA ILE A 34 -14.05 -4.18 19.93
C ILE A 34 -13.26 -4.93 18.85
N ALA A 35 -13.83 -5.11 17.66
CA ALA A 35 -13.13 -5.74 16.54
C ALA A 35 -11.86 -4.96 16.16
N PHE A 36 -11.96 -3.63 16.03
CA PHE A 36 -10.80 -2.77 15.76
C PHE A 36 -9.73 -2.90 16.85
N LEU A 37 -10.11 -2.90 18.12
CA LEU A 37 -9.19 -3.06 19.24
C LEU A 37 -8.49 -4.42 19.20
N ILE A 38 -9.23 -5.51 19.00
CA ILE A 38 -8.68 -6.87 19.02
C ILE A 38 -7.80 -7.14 17.79
N PHE A 39 -8.23 -6.75 16.59
CA PHE A 39 -7.54 -7.13 15.36
C PHE A 39 -6.46 -6.13 14.91
N VAL A 40 -6.57 -4.86 15.30
CA VAL A 40 -5.62 -3.82 14.87
C VAL A 40 -4.75 -3.36 16.03
N VAL A 41 -5.38 -2.91 17.12
CA VAL A 41 -4.67 -2.26 18.22
C VAL A 41 -3.87 -3.27 19.05
N LEU A 42 -4.47 -4.40 19.42
CA LEU A 42 -3.86 -5.40 20.29
C LEU A 42 -2.56 -6.02 19.72
N PRO A 43 -2.48 -6.49 18.45
CA PRO A 43 -1.22 -7.00 17.91
C PRO A 43 -0.16 -5.90 17.77
N SER A 44 -0.56 -4.68 17.39
CA SER A 44 0.36 -3.53 17.32
C SER A 44 0.93 -3.18 18.70
N PHE A 45 0.06 -3.18 19.72
CA PHE A 45 0.45 -2.94 21.10
C PHE A 45 1.33 -4.04 21.67
N TYR A 46 1.07 -5.31 21.32
CA TYR A 46 1.91 -6.44 21.70
C TYR A 46 3.33 -6.30 21.15
N LEU A 47 3.50 -5.94 19.88
CA LEU A 47 4.83 -5.74 19.28
C LEU A 47 5.62 -4.63 19.98
N ILE A 48 4.96 -3.51 20.27
CA ILE A 48 5.58 -2.39 21.00
C ILE A 48 5.95 -2.85 22.42
N SER A 49 5.02 -3.48 23.12
CA SER A 49 5.23 -3.96 24.49
C SER A 49 6.35 -5.00 24.57
N TYR A 50 6.47 -5.88 23.57
CA TYR A 50 7.53 -6.89 23.49
C TYR A 50 8.92 -6.24 23.54
N ILE A 51 9.12 -5.14 22.81
CA ILE A 51 10.41 -4.42 22.78
C ILE A 51 10.78 -3.91 24.19
N PHE A 52 9.81 -3.37 24.93
CA PHE A 52 10.06 -2.83 26.27
C PHE A 52 10.18 -3.92 27.34
N LEU A 53 9.29 -4.92 27.31
CA LEU A 53 9.25 -5.98 28.32
C LEU A 53 10.42 -6.96 28.20
N ARG A 54 10.97 -7.13 26.99
CA ARG A 54 12.10 -8.02 26.70
C ARG A 54 13.30 -7.24 26.18
N TRP A 55 13.51 -6.04 26.71
CA TRP A 55 14.60 -5.17 26.27
C TRP A 55 15.97 -5.85 26.34
N ASP A 56 16.22 -6.69 27.35
CA ASP A 56 17.49 -7.41 27.48
C ASP A 56 17.72 -8.41 26.33
N GLU A 57 16.67 -9.15 25.93
CA GLU A 57 16.72 -10.05 24.77
C GLU A 57 16.95 -9.26 23.47
N VAL A 58 16.22 -8.15 23.29
CA VAL A 58 16.38 -7.28 22.11
C VAL A 58 17.78 -6.69 22.06
N TRP A 59 18.31 -6.24 23.20
CA TRP A 59 19.63 -5.67 23.28
C TRP A 59 20.69 -6.68 22.85
N TYR A 60 20.60 -7.88 23.40
CA TYR A 60 21.50 -8.98 23.08
C TYR A 60 21.41 -9.38 21.60
N GLU A 61 20.21 -9.58 21.08
CA GLU A 61 20.03 -10.03 19.70
C GLU A 61 20.41 -8.96 18.67
N VAL A 62 20.12 -7.69 18.94
CA VAL A 62 20.33 -6.60 17.97
C VAL A 62 21.73 -6.01 18.03
N PHE A 63 22.27 -5.81 19.24
CA PHE A 63 23.51 -5.05 19.44
C PHE A 63 24.70 -5.90 19.91
N ALA A 64 24.45 -7.02 20.59
CA ALA A 64 25.50 -7.77 21.29
C ALA A 64 25.38 -9.30 21.08
N ASN A 65 25.00 -9.73 19.88
CA ASN A 65 24.75 -11.15 19.62
C ASN A 65 26.09 -11.91 19.68
N PRO A 66 26.20 -13.06 20.37
CA PRO A 66 27.47 -13.77 20.53
C PRO A 66 28.06 -14.29 19.23
N ILE A 67 27.21 -14.57 18.24
CA ILE A 67 27.60 -15.14 16.97
C ILE A 67 27.88 -14.02 15.96
N THR A 68 26.99 -13.04 15.87
CA THR A 68 27.03 -12.00 14.83
C THR A 68 27.49 -10.63 15.31
N GLY A 69 27.69 -10.44 16.62
CA GLY A 69 28.06 -9.16 17.22
C GLY A 69 27.01 -8.07 16.97
N ASP A 70 27.48 -6.93 16.48
CA ASP A 70 26.67 -5.76 16.11
C ASP A 70 26.24 -5.74 14.64
N GLU A 71 26.44 -6.83 13.89
CA GLU A 71 26.07 -6.90 12.47
C GLU A 71 24.57 -6.72 12.25
N ASN A 72 23.73 -7.20 13.17
CA ASN A 72 22.28 -7.01 13.09
C ASN A 72 21.90 -5.52 13.12
N TRP A 73 22.48 -4.75 14.03
CA TRP A 73 22.31 -3.30 14.10
C TRP A 73 22.80 -2.59 12.82
N ARG A 74 24.00 -2.94 12.33
CA ARG A 74 24.53 -2.37 11.08
C ARG A 74 23.64 -2.70 9.88
N GLN A 75 23.10 -3.91 9.81
CA GLN A 75 22.19 -4.33 8.76
C GLN A 75 20.87 -3.55 8.82
N ILE A 76 20.31 -3.31 10.02
CA ILE A 76 19.11 -2.47 10.21
C ILE A 76 19.37 -1.07 9.66
N ILE A 77 20.46 -0.41 10.06
CA ILE A 77 20.79 0.93 9.55
C ILE A 77 20.97 0.91 8.04
N ARG A 78 21.67 -0.09 7.49
CA ARG A 78 21.91 -0.21 6.05
C ARG A 78 20.61 -0.33 5.26
N ILE A 79 19.67 -1.15 5.73
CA ILE A 79 18.36 -1.34 5.10
C ILE A 79 17.51 -0.07 5.23
N LEU A 80 17.52 0.60 6.38
CA LEU A 80 16.81 1.87 6.57
C LEU A 80 17.33 2.95 5.62
N LEU A 81 18.65 3.15 5.55
CA LEU A 81 19.27 4.10 4.63
C LEU A 81 18.96 3.75 3.16
N PHE A 82 18.95 2.46 2.82
CA PHE A 82 18.56 2.00 1.50
C PHE A 82 17.10 2.36 1.18
N SER A 83 16.16 2.10 2.10
CA SER A 83 14.74 2.45 1.95
C SER A 83 14.53 3.95 1.76
N PHE A 84 15.19 4.79 2.58
CA PHE A 84 15.15 6.25 2.42
C PHE A 84 15.73 6.70 1.08
N LYS A 85 16.87 6.14 0.66
CA LYS A 85 17.49 6.48 -0.62
C LYS A 85 16.58 6.12 -1.80
N LEU A 86 15.96 4.93 -1.75
CA LEU A 86 15.03 4.47 -2.77
C LEU A 86 13.79 5.36 -2.85
N SER A 87 13.14 5.63 -1.71
CA SER A 87 11.92 6.44 -1.67
C SER A 87 12.18 7.90 -2.07
N LEU A 88 13.26 8.50 -1.59
CA LEU A 88 13.62 9.88 -1.96
C LEU A 88 13.94 10.00 -3.46
N SER A 89 14.62 8.99 -4.02
CA SER A 89 14.88 8.95 -5.47
C SER A 89 13.59 8.84 -6.28
N ALA A 90 12.65 8.00 -5.84
CA ALA A 90 11.35 7.85 -6.50
C ALA A 90 10.52 9.14 -6.42
N VAL A 91 10.45 9.77 -5.24
CA VAL A 91 9.76 11.06 -5.06
C VAL A 91 10.38 12.15 -5.93
N ALA A 92 11.71 12.22 -6.01
CA ALA A 92 12.38 13.19 -6.86
C ALA A 92 12.00 12.98 -8.35
N PHE A 93 11.96 11.72 -8.80
CA PHE A 93 11.52 11.39 -10.15
C PHE A 93 10.04 11.77 -10.37
N ASP A 94 9.15 11.39 -9.46
CA ASP A 94 7.72 11.69 -9.56
C ASP A 94 7.46 13.19 -9.56
N LEU A 95 8.21 13.99 -8.79
CA LEU A 95 8.08 15.45 -8.82
C LEU A 95 8.53 16.03 -10.17
N VAL A 96 9.65 15.54 -10.71
CA VAL A 96 10.21 16.05 -11.98
C VAL A 96 9.31 15.70 -13.17
N PHE A 97 8.71 14.51 -13.20
CA PHE A 97 7.91 14.06 -14.35
C PHE A 97 6.40 14.11 -14.11
N GLY A 98 5.95 13.82 -12.90
CA GLY A 98 4.54 13.78 -12.53
C GLY A 98 3.91 15.16 -12.41
N VAL A 99 4.61 16.15 -11.85
CA VAL A 99 4.06 17.52 -11.74
C VAL A 99 3.80 18.15 -13.11
N PRO A 100 4.75 18.13 -14.08
CA PRO A 100 4.47 18.63 -15.42
C PRO A 100 3.34 17.87 -16.12
N LEU A 101 3.29 16.53 -15.96
CA LEU A 101 2.23 15.72 -16.54
C LEU A 101 0.86 16.09 -15.95
N ALA A 102 0.76 16.21 -14.63
CA ALA A 102 -0.46 16.61 -13.94
C ALA A 102 -0.94 17.99 -14.40
N TYR A 103 -0.01 18.94 -14.55
CA TYR A 103 -0.33 20.27 -15.08
C TYR A 103 -0.92 20.19 -16.49
N VAL A 104 -0.32 19.40 -17.38
CA VAL A 104 -0.81 19.21 -18.75
C VAL A 104 -2.20 18.56 -18.76
N LEU A 105 -2.41 17.50 -17.97
CA LEU A 105 -3.70 16.83 -17.86
C LEU A 105 -4.77 17.78 -17.30
N ALA A 106 -4.47 18.55 -16.26
CA ALA A 106 -5.42 19.48 -15.66
C ALA A 106 -5.80 20.66 -16.57
N ARG A 107 -4.85 21.18 -17.36
CA ARG A 107 -5.02 22.48 -18.06
C ARG A 107 -5.21 22.37 -19.57
N LYS A 108 -4.82 21.28 -20.21
CA LYS A 108 -4.89 21.13 -21.67
C LYS A 108 -5.98 20.15 -22.09
N LYS A 109 -6.62 20.44 -23.22
CA LYS A 109 -7.49 19.52 -23.94
C LYS A 109 -6.76 19.10 -25.21
N PHE A 110 -6.46 17.82 -25.35
CA PHE A 110 -5.77 17.27 -26.51
C PHE A 110 -6.32 15.87 -26.84
N PRO A 111 -6.25 15.43 -28.10
CA PRO A 111 -6.69 14.08 -28.48
C PRO A 111 -5.83 13.04 -27.76
N GLY A 112 -6.48 12.06 -27.11
CA GLY A 112 -5.80 11.02 -26.33
C GLY A 112 -5.60 11.32 -24.84
N LYS A 113 -6.07 12.47 -24.34
CA LYS A 113 -6.03 12.80 -22.90
C LYS A 113 -6.61 11.70 -22.02
N ASN A 114 -7.80 11.19 -22.34
CA ASN A 114 -8.46 10.13 -21.54
C ASN A 114 -7.62 8.84 -21.50
N LEU A 115 -7.02 8.44 -22.63
CA LEU A 115 -6.14 7.26 -22.66
C LEU A 115 -4.92 7.46 -21.75
N LEU A 116 -4.33 8.66 -21.76
CA LEU A 116 -3.20 8.96 -20.90
C LEU A 116 -3.59 8.94 -19.41
N GLU A 117 -4.76 9.49 -19.05
CA GLU A 117 -5.30 9.39 -17.69
C GLU A 117 -5.49 7.92 -17.26
N ASP A 118 -6.09 7.11 -18.14
CA ASP A 118 -6.30 5.69 -17.89
C ASP A 118 -4.97 4.95 -17.65
N LEU A 119 -3.97 5.18 -18.52
CA LEU A 119 -2.64 4.60 -18.40
C LEU A 119 -1.93 5.02 -17.11
N VAL A 120 -2.08 6.29 -16.69
CA VAL A 120 -1.53 6.77 -15.42
C VAL A 120 -2.20 6.07 -14.25
N THR A 121 -3.51 5.82 -14.30
CA THR A 121 -4.20 5.11 -13.20
C THR A 121 -4.08 3.60 -13.22
N LEU A 122 -3.67 3.01 -14.34
CA LEU A 122 -3.60 1.57 -14.53
C LEU A 122 -2.82 0.82 -13.43
N PRO A 123 -1.66 1.30 -12.93
CA PRO A 123 -0.94 0.65 -11.84
C PRO A 123 -1.75 0.53 -10.54
N LEU A 124 -2.70 1.45 -10.28
CA LEU A 124 -3.53 1.43 -9.07
C LEU A 124 -4.56 0.31 -9.07
N VAL A 125 -4.93 -0.18 -10.25
CA VAL A 125 -5.93 -1.25 -10.42
C VAL A 125 -5.29 -2.63 -10.33
N ILE A 126 -3.99 -2.72 -10.58
CA ILE A 126 -3.24 -3.98 -10.58
C ILE A 126 -2.82 -4.32 -9.14
N PRO A 127 -3.01 -5.56 -8.67
CA PRO A 127 -2.47 -5.99 -7.38
C PRO A 127 -0.96 -5.74 -7.29
N THR A 128 -0.49 -5.14 -6.20
CA THR A 128 0.92 -4.72 -6.04
C THR A 128 1.91 -5.86 -6.27
N SER A 129 1.61 -7.06 -5.77
CA SER A 129 2.42 -8.26 -5.99
C SER A 129 2.43 -8.69 -7.46
N GLY A 130 1.28 -8.65 -8.13
CA GLY A 130 1.15 -8.95 -9.56
C GLY A 130 1.91 -7.96 -10.43
N PHE A 131 1.82 -6.66 -10.11
CA PHE A 131 2.57 -5.60 -10.81
C PHE A 131 4.08 -5.78 -10.66
N GLY A 132 4.55 -6.06 -9.44
CA GLY A 132 5.97 -6.31 -9.17
C GLY A 132 6.51 -7.50 -9.95
N PHE A 133 5.76 -8.61 -9.98
CA PHE A 133 6.14 -9.81 -10.73
C PHE A 133 6.10 -9.58 -12.25
N ALA A 134 5.07 -8.90 -12.76
CA ALA A 134 4.98 -8.53 -14.17
C ALA A 134 6.18 -7.68 -14.59
N THR A 135 6.52 -6.66 -13.80
CA THR A 135 7.70 -5.82 -14.02
C THR A 135 8.97 -6.66 -14.05
N LEU A 136 9.18 -7.53 -13.06
CA LEU A 136 10.34 -8.42 -13.01
C LEU A 136 10.48 -9.25 -14.30
N ILE A 137 9.42 -9.94 -14.73
CA ILE A 137 9.42 -10.74 -15.96
C ILE A 137 9.72 -9.87 -17.19
N THR A 138 9.06 -8.72 -17.30
CA THR A 138 9.24 -7.81 -18.44
C THR A 138 10.70 -7.41 -18.63
N TRP A 139 11.44 -7.16 -17.55
CA TRP A 139 12.82 -6.68 -17.65
C TRP A 139 13.88 -7.79 -17.63
N THR A 140 13.64 -8.91 -16.96
CA THR A 140 14.69 -9.93 -16.71
C THR A 140 14.45 -11.29 -17.35
N SER A 141 13.25 -11.58 -17.87
CA SER A 141 12.92 -12.88 -18.47
C SER A 141 13.21 -12.92 -19.97
N SER A 142 13.46 -14.13 -20.49
CA SER A 142 13.57 -14.42 -21.92
C SER A 142 12.26 -14.30 -22.68
N SER A 143 11.13 -14.42 -21.98
CA SER A 143 9.80 -14.10 -22.49
C SER A 143 9.45 -12.61 -22.37
N GLY A 144 10.31 -11.81 -21.73
CA GLY A 144 10.08 -10.40 -21.48
C GLY A 144 10.41 -9.51 -22.68
N LEU A 145 10.58 -8.22 -22.38
CA LEU A 145 10.84 -7.18 -23.37
C LEU A 145 12.18 -7.39 -24.10
N GLY A 146 13.12 -8.14 -23.51
CA GLY A 146 14.40 -8.49 -24.14
C GLY A 146 14.27 -9.20 -25.46
N ARG A 147 13.22 -10.00 -25.62
CA ARG A 147 12.94 -10.72 -26.85
C ARG A 147 12.68 -9.79 -28.04
N LEU A 148 12.08 -8.62 -27.80
CA LEU A 148 11.85 -7.61 -28.85
C LEU A 148 13.15 -7.05 -29.43
N PHE A 149 14.23 -7.10 -28.64
CA PHE A 149 15.57 -6.63 -29.01
C PHE A 149 16.54 -7.77 -29.34
N GLY A 150 16.04 -8.99 -29.55
CA GLY A 150 16.87 -10.15 -29.85
C GLY A 150 17.74 -10.64 -28.69
N SER A 151 17.48 -10.18 -27.47
CA SER A 151 18.21 -10.58 -26.25
C SER A 151 17.39 -11.55 -25.40
N THR A 152 18.06 -12.47 -24.71
CA THR A 152 17.43 -13.36 -23.72
C THR A 152 17.06 -12.66 -22.42
N ARG A 153 17.60 -11.45 -22.17
CA ARG A 153 17.23 -10.58 -21.05
C ARG A 153 17.69 -9.15 -21.33
N LEU A 154 16.91 -8.14 -20.95
CA LEU A 154 17.37 -6.74 -21.07
C LEU A 154 18.31 -6.37 -19.93
N LEU A 155 17.88 -6.66 -18.71
CA LEU A 155 18.59 -6.27 -17.50
C LEU A 155 18.82 -7.48 -16.62
N SER A 156 19.91 -7.45 -15.86
CA SER A 156 20.11 -8.38 -14.76
C SER A 156 19.26 -7.94 -13.58
N MET A 157 18.87 -8.88 -12.72
CA MET A 157 18.22 -8.55 -11.44
C MET A 157 19.08 -7.61 -10.58
N ASN A 158 20.40 -7.70 -10.72
CA ASN A 158 21.37 -6.90 -9.96
C ASN A 158 21.72 -5.57 -10.64
N THR A 159 21.07 -5.21 -11.75
CA THR A 159 21.35 -3.94 -12.41
C THR A 159 20.90 -2.79 -11.53
N ALA A 160 21.87 -2.02 -11.03
CA ALA A 160 21.64 -0.81 -10.28
C ALA A 160 21.73 0.43 -11.19
N ILE A 161 20.98 1.47 -10.86
CA ILE A 161 21.05 2.76 -11.53
C ILE A 161 22.39 3.42 -11.16
N PRO A 162 23.28 3.74 -12.12
CA PRO A 162 24.65 4.16 -11.83
C PRO A 162 24.78 5.38 -10.91
N LEU A 163 23.87 6.35 -11.00
CA LEU A 163 23.93 7.58 -10.20
C LEU A 163 23.50 7.41 -8.75
N ILE A 164 22.41 6.66 -8.50
CA ILE A 164 21.76 6.56 -7.18
C ILE A 164 22.05 5.22 -6.48
N ASN A 165 22.63 4.26 -7.21
CA ASN A 165 22.96 2.92 -6.74
C ASN A 165 21.78 2.22 -6.04
N VAL A 166 20.63 2.19 -6.73
CA VAL A 166 19.44 1.43 -6.34
C VAL A 166 19.09 0.42 -7.45
N PRO A 167 18.56 -0.76 -7.12
CA PRO A 167 18.10 -1.73 -8.11
C PRO A 167 17.03 -1.11 -9.03
N PHE A 168 17.26 -1.20 -10.34
CA PHE A 168 16.42 -0.57 -11.35
C PHE A 168 14.96 -1.02 -11.29
N ILE A 169 14.75 -2.32 -11.06
CA ILE A 169 13.41 -2.92 -11.02
C ILE A 169 12.63 -2.41 -9.81
N LEU A 170 13.26 -2.37 -8.63
CA LEU A 170 12.63 -1.84 -7.42
C LEU A 170 12.29 -0.37 -7.57
N PHE A 171 13.15 0.40 -8.23
CA PHE A 171 12.94 1.81 -8.52
C PHE A 171 11.75 2.04 -9.44
N ILE A 172 11.66 1.34 -10.58
CA ILE A 172 10.51 1.45 -11.49
C ILE A 172 9.22 1.02 -10.80
N VAL A 173 9.24 -0.04 -10.01
CA VAL A 173 8.04 -0.48 -9.29
C VAL A 173 7.58 0.59 -8.30
N HIS A 174 8.51 1.20 -7.54
CA HIS A 174 8.16 2.28 -6.63
C HIS A 174 7.55 3.46 -7.37
N VAL A 175 8.25 3.99 -8.38
CA VAL A 175 7.78 5.10 -9.23
C VAL A 175 6.40 4.79 -9.80
N ALA A 176 6.21 3.65 -10.44
CA ALA A 176 4.93 3.32 -11.08
C ALA A 176 3.76 3.23 -10.09
N LEU A 177 4.02 2.86 -8.83
CA LEU A 177 2.99 2.78 -7.80
C LEU A 177 2.72 4.14 -7.12
N THR A 178 3.72 5.03 -7.02
CA THR A 178 3.57 6.35 -6.36
C THR A 178 3.15 7.46 -7.32
N PHE A 179 3.60 7.39 -8.57
CA PHE A 179 3.33 8.37 -9.62
C PHE A 179 1.84 8.68 -9.83
N PRO A 180 0.91 7.70 -9.86
CA PRO A 180 -0.52 7.98 -10.08
C PRO A 180 -1.13 8.80 -8.94
N TYR A 181 -0.69 8.56 -7.70
CA TYR A 181 -1.15 9.32 -6.54
C TYR A 181 -0.72 10.78 -6.63
N LEU A 182 0.54 11.05 -6.98
CA LEU A 182 1.04 12.42 -7.16
C LEU A 182 0.26 13.14 -8.26
N VAL A 183 0.13 12.50 -9.43
CA VAL A 183 -0.55 13.13 -10.57
C VAL A 183 -2.00 13.46 -10.21
N ARG A 184 -2.74 12.52 -9.62
CA ARG A 184 -4.14 12.75 -9.23
C ARG A 184 -4.27 13.85 -8.18
N THR A 185 -3.40 13.89 -7.16
CA THR A 185 -3.43 14.93 -6.13
C THR A 185 -3.18 16.33 -6.70
N VAL A 186 -2.33 16.47 -7.72
CA VAL A 186 -2.02 17.78 -8.35
C VAL A 186 -3.01 18.15 -9.46
N GLU A 187 -3.62 17.17 -10.11
CA GLU A 187 -4.61 17.38 -11.18
C GLU A 187 -5.97 17.86 -10.65
N THR A 188 -6.32 17.48 -9.41
CA THR A 188 -7.62 17.79 -8.77
C THR A 188 -7.85 19.30 -8.65
#